data_AF-A0A1I5WIB0-F1
#
_entry.id   AF-A0A1I5WIB0-F1
#
_cell.length_a   1.000
_cell.length_b   1.000
_cell.length_c   1.000
_cell.angle_alpha   90.00
_cell.angle_beta   90.00
_cell.angle_gamma   90.00
#
_symmetry.space_group_name_H-M   'P 1'
#
loop_
_entity.id
_entity.type
_entity.pdbx_description
1 polymer ?
#
loop_
_entity_poly.entity_id
_entity_poly.type
_entity_poly.pdbx_seq_one_letter_code
_entity_poly.pdbx_strand_id
1 'polypeptide(L)' 'MSLRLLPMPFAVWKVVAALAEVLPSAPLTRNQVDLMREDNVTWAGVPGLGELSIKPMDIDQSIRMIGRAK' A
#
# COMPACT_ATOMS: atom_id res chain seq x y z
N MET A 1 -20.71 -12.79 -8.15
CA MET A 1 -20.15 -12.95 -6.80
C MET A 1 -19.59 -11.60 -6.38
N SER A 2 -20.26 -10.89 -5.47
CA SER A 2 -19.84 -9.53 -5.08
C SER A 2 -18.80 -9.62 -3.97
N LEU A 3 -17.58 -9.18 -4.24
CA LEU A 3 -16.55 -8.98 -3.22
C LEU A 3 -16.98 -7.83 -2.32
N ARG A 4 -17.16 -8.13 -1.03
CA ARG A 4 -17.40 -7.12 0.01
C ARG A 4 -16.14 -6.99 0.85
N LEU A 5 -15.73 -5.76 1.11
CA LEU A 5 -14.68 -5.47 2.08
C LEU A 5 -15.27 -5.68 3.48
N LEU A 6 -14.51 -6.36 4.35
CA LEU A 6 -14.87 -6.56 5.74
C LEU A 6 -13.81 -5.90 6.62
N PRO A 7 -14.22 -5.17 7.68
CA PRO A 7 -13.27 -4.65 8.64
C PRO A 7 -12.62 -5.83 9.39
N MET A 8 -11.30 -5.81 9.49
CA MET A 8 -10.52 -6.87 10.13
C MET A 8 -9.58 -6.25 11.17
N PRO A 9 -9.65 -6.67 12.45
CA PRO A 9 -8.71 -6.22 13.47
C PRO A 9 -7.27 -6.57 13.09
N PHE A 10 -6.31 -5.70 13.43
CA PHE A 10 -4.90 -5.94 13.11
C PHE A 10 -4.32 -7.22 13.70
N ALA A 11 -4.85 -7.71 14.82
CA ALA A 11 -4.43 -9.00 15.37
C ALA A 11 -4.68 -10.15 14.38
N VAL A 12 -5.83 -10.13 13.69
CA VAL A 12 -6.17 -11.12 12.66
C VAL A 12 -5.21 -10.99 11.47
N TRP A 13 -4.94 -9.76 11.00
CA TRP A 13 -3.97 -9.52 9.93
C TRP A 13 -2.56 -10.04 10.26
N LYS A 14 -2.11 -9.90 11.51
CA LYS A 14 -0.80 -10.43 11.93
C LYS A 14 -0.73 -11.95 11.86
N VAL A 15 -1.81 -12.65 12.23
CA VAL A 15 -1.89 -14.11 12.08
C VAL A 15 -1.85 -14.51 10.61
N VAL A 16 -2.62 -13.84 9.75
CA VAL A 16 -2.63 -14.09 8.30
C VAL A 16 -1.24 -13.87 7.70
N ALA A 17 -0.58 -12.77 8.05
CA ALA A 17 0.77 -12.47 7.58
C ALA A 17 1.81 -13.48 8.06
N ALA A 18 1.73 -13.93 9.32
CA ALA A 18 2.64 -14.95 9.84
C ALA A 18 2.53 -16.28 9.07
N LEU A 19 1.32 -16.67 8.65
CA LEU A 19 1.11 -17.84 7.81
C LEU A 19 1.58 -17.60 6.36
N ALA A 20 1.33 -16.41 5.81
CA ALA A 20 1.70 -16.06 4.43
C ALA A 20 3.22 -15.99 4.21
N GLU A 21 3.99 -15.60 5.22
CA GLU A 21 5.46 -15.52 5.17
C GLU A 21 6.17 -16.86 4.92
N VAL A 22 5.50 -17.99 5.18
CA VAL A 22 6.07 -19.33 4.91
C VAL A 22 6.11 -19.64 3.41
N LEU A 23 5.30 -18.95 2.61
CA LEU A 23 5.22 -19.19 1.17
C LEU A 23 6.42 -18.58 0.44
N PRO A 24 6.91 -19.23 -0.64
CA PRO A 24 7.80 -18.57 -1.60
C PRO A 24 7.15 -17.29 -2.11
N SER A 25 7.89 -16.18 -2.11
CA SER A 25 7.35 -14.85 -2.45
C SER A 25 6.13 -14.48 -1.59
N ALA A 26 6.36 -14.36 -0.28
CA ALA A 26 5.36 -14.04 0.73
C ALA A 26 4.38 -12.94 0.24
N PRO A 27 3.09 -13.27 0.03
CA PRO A 27 2.11 -12.34 -0.53
C PRO A 27 1.72 -11.22 0.44
N LEU A 28 1.93 -11.44 1.74
CA LEU A 28 1.73 -10.45 2.81
C LEU A 28 2.74 -10.72 3.93
N THR A 29 3.39 -9.67 4.44
CA THR A 29 4.33 -9.78 5.57
C THR A 29 3.82 -9.05 6.81
N ARG A 30 4.33 -9.45 7.98
CA ARG A 30 4.00 -8.80 9.26
C ARG A 30 4.43 -7.33 9.25
N ASN A 31 5.56 -7.02 8.62
CA ASN A 31 6.03 -5.65 8.43
C ASN A 31 5.07 -4.82 7.57
N GLN A 32 4.52 -5.40 6.49
CA GLN A 32 3.49 -4.72 5.69
C GLN A 32 2.22 -4.46 6.51
N VAL A 33 1.78 -5.41 7.34
CA VAL A 33 0.64 -5.21 8.24
C VAL A 33 0.90 -4.10 9.26
N ASP A 34 2.12 -4.01 9.78
CA ASP A 34 2.48 -2.94 10.71
C ASP A 34 2.49 -1.56 10.02
N LEU A 35 2.96 -1.47 8.76
CA LEU A 35 2.88 -0.24 7.96
C LEU A 35 1.45 0.20 7.64
N MET A 36 0.48 -0.72 7.60
CA MET A 36 -0.92 -0.36 7.37
C MET A 36 -1.59 0.35 8.56
N ARG A 37 -0.96 0.33 9.74
CA ARG A 37 -1.52 0.98 10.95
C ARG A 37 -1.37 2.49 10.92
N GLU A 38 -0.34 2.97 10.25
CA GLU A 38 0.00 4.37 10.16
C GLU A 38 -0.30 4.85 8.74
N ASP A 39 -0.91 6.02 8.61
CA ASP A 39 -1.04 6.65 7.30
C ASP A 39 0.29 7.34 6.89
N ASN A 40 0.47 7.52 5.58
CA ASN A 40 1.61 8.26 5.03
C ASN A 40 1.24 9.70 4.67
N VAL A 41 0.26 10.30 5.36
CA VAL A 41 -0.15 11.67 5.07
C VAL A 41 0.90 12.61 5.64
N THR A 42 1.46 13.45 4.77
CA THR A 42 2.49 14.42 5.16
C THR A 42 1.91 15.47 6.10
N TRP A 43 2.73 15.89 7.08
CA TRP A 43 2.39 17.01 7.96
C TRP A 43 2.22 18.32 7.20
N ALA A 44 1.33 19.17 7.71
CA ALA A 44 1.15 20.52 7.18
C ALA A 44 2.47 21.31 7.28
N GLY A 45 2.83 22.00 6.20
CA GLY A 45 3.99 22.89 6.15
C GLY A 45 5.31 22.26 5.66
N VAL A 46 5.32 20.98 5.30
CA VAL A 46 6.51 20.35 4.67
C VAL A 46 6.51 20.59 3.16
N PRO A 47 7.65 20.98 2.55
CA PRO A 47 7.80 21.07 1.08
C PRO A 47 7.35 19.80 0.35
N GLY A 48 6.51 19.96 -0.67
CA GLY A 48 6.08 18.87 -1.55
C GLY A 48 6.91 18.75 -2.83
N LEU A 49 6.53 17.82 -3.71
CA LEU A 49 7.21 17.61 -5.01
C LEU A 49 7.25 18.87 -5.91
N GLY A 50 6.29 19.79 -5.75
CA GLY A 50 6.24 21.03 -6.50
C GLY A 50 7.45 21.95 -6.26
N GLU A 51 8.03 21.92 -5.06
CA GLU A 51 9.25 22.70 -4.72
C GLU A 51 10.49 22.16 -5.45
N LEU A 52 10.44 20.91 -5.92
CA LEU A 52 11.47 20.30 -6.76
C LEU A 52 11.18 20.47 -8.27
N SER A 53 10.18 21.28 -8.64
CA SER A 53 9.67 21.40 -10.01
C SER A 53 9.18 20.06 -10.61
N ILE A 54 8.73 19.13 -9.76
CA ILE A 54 8.19 17.84 -10.18
C ILE A 54 6.66 17.89 -10.09
N LYS A 55 5.99 17.68 -11.22
CA LYS A 55 4.53 17.55 -11.27
C LYS A 55 4.12 16.12 -10.89
N PRO A 56 3.32 15.91 -9.82
CA PRO A 56 2.82 14.58 -9.48
C PRO A 56 1.97 13.98 -10.62
N MET A 57 2.14 12.68 -10.86
CA MET A 57 1.28 11.92 -11.76
C MET A 57 0.19 11.23 -10.96
N ASP A 58 -1.03 11.27 -11.49
CA ASP A 58 -2.16 10.57 -10.90
C ASP A 58 -1.93 9.05 -10.86
N ILE A 59 -2.45 8.38 -9.83
CA ILE A 59 -2.21 6.96 -9.61
C ILE A 59 -2.82 6.10 -10.73
N ASP A 60 -3.99 6.46 -11.26
CA ASP A 60 -4.63 5.71 -12.34
C ASP A 60 -3.85 5.85 -13.64
N GLN A 61 -3.24 7.02 -13.87
CA GLN A 61 -2.34 7.24 -15.01
C GLN A 61 -1.10 6.36 -14.89
N SER A 62 -0.52 6.28 -13.69
CA SER A 62 0.67 5.46 -13.42
C SER A 62 0.40 3.98 -13.62
N ILE A 63 -0.75 3.48 -13.14
CA ILE A 63 -1.18 2.08 -13.33
C ILE A 63 -1.37 1.78 -14.81
N ARG A 64 -2.06 2.66 -15.57
CA ARG A 64 -2.23 2.49 -17.02
C ARG A 64 -0.89 2.47 -17.76
N MET A 65 0.09 3.27 -17.32
CA MET A 65 1.42 3.31 -17.90
C MET A 65 2.17 1.99 -17.67
N ILE A 66 2.21 1.48 -16.44
CA ILE A 66 2.88 0.20 -16.10
C ILE A 66 2.22 -0.98 -16.82
N GLY A 67 0.88 -1.01 -16.88
CA GLY A 67 0.15 -2.06 -17.57
C GLY A 67 0.38 -2.11 -19.09
N ARG A 68 0.80 -1.01 -19.72
CA ARG A 68 1.18 -0.96 -21.14
C ARG A 68 2.63 -1.37 -21.41
N ALA A 69 3.48 -1.33 -20.39
CA ALA A 69 4.90 -1.69 -20.50
C ALA A 69 5.16 -3.20 -20.37
N LYS A 70 4.10 -4.00 -20.28
CA LYS A 70 4.11 -5.45 -20.10
C LYS A 70 3.42 -6.11 -21.29
#